data_AF-A0A1G4VPX0-F1
#
_entry.id   AF-A0A1G4VPX0-F1
#
_cell.length_a   1.000
_cell.length_b   1.000
_cell.length_c   1.000
_cell.angle_alpha   90.00
_cell.angle_beta   90.00
_cell.angle_gamma   90.00
#
_symmetry.space_group_name_H-M   'P 1'
#
loop_
_entity.id
_entity.type
_entity.pdbx_description
1 polymer ?
#
loop_
_entity_poly.entity_id
_entity_poly.type
_entity_poly.pdbx_seq_one_letter_code
_entity_poly.pdbx_strand_id
1 'polypeptide(L)'
;MSMRPKNKNEYREELAESFAHILEEKGLSWKKEWKGAGGGAPFNAVTRAKYKGCNAFQLSLAGMLKGFSDPRWATMVQIIDVGGKYHPGEKWHLKKGSEATYVEYWYPYDLKQKKALTWDQYDDELARGRKETEFKLSTRYTPVFNACDIEGISPLPQINNPEVSVDELVTKLSKNMRVEIFNDGGNQAYYSLKSDTIHLPKPENFTSTYAYNATALHELSHSTGHPSRLNRPQGGFFGSEEYAYEELVAEICSCFMGVELGAEASPEHIENHKAYVQSWVQEIRDKPDSLVRAIKDAQEAAEYMDWMAEVITKDEYAKVSGCAIEAEVGKRREAELA
;
A
#
# COMPACT_ATOMS: atom_id res chain seq x y z
N MET A 1 0.59 -7.03 -22.33
CA MET A 1 1.24 -8.24 -21.77
C MET A 1 2.38 -7.88 -20.84
N SER A 2 2.11 -7.84 -19.53
CA SER A 2 3.14 -7.88 -18.50
C SER A 2 3.94 -9.19 -18.63
N MET A 3 5.24 -9.08 -18.89
CA MET A 3 6.13 -10.23 -18.90
C MET A 3 6.40 -10.69 -17.48
N ARG A 4 6.64 -11.99 -17.28
CA ARG A 4 7.06 -12.48 -15.96
C ARG A 4 8.38 -11.81 -15.58
N PRO A 5 8.48 -11.10 -14.44
CA PRO A 5 9.74 -10.56 -13.97
C PRO A 5 10.74 -11.69 -13.73
N LYS A 6 11.98 -11.52 -14.17
CA LYS A 6 13.05 -12.51 -13.98
C LYS A 6 13.78 -12.31 -12.67
N ASN A 7 13.80 -11.08 -12.18
CA ASN A 7 14.52 -10.69 -10.98
C ASN A 7 13.84 -9.48 -10.33
N LYS A 8 14.37 -9.09 -9.17
CA LYS A 8 13.83 -8.04 -8.31
C LYS A 8 13.82 -6.68 -9.00
N ASN A 9 14.86 -6.38 -9.76
CA ASN A 9 14.99 -5.10 -10.43
C ASN A 9 13.92 -4.97 -11.52
N GLU A 10 13.75 -6.01 -12.36
CA GLU A 10 12.70 -6.02 -13.39
C GLU A 10 11.29 -5.83 -12.79
N TYR A 11 11.00 -6.47 -11.64
CA TYR A 11 9.70 -6.29 -10.97
C TYR A 11 9.49 -4.86 -10.47
N ARG A 12 10.53 -4.26 -9.89
CA ARG A 12 10.48 -2.89 -9.37
C ARG A 12 10.39 -1.87 -10.50
N GLU A 13 11.16 -2.06 -11.57
CA GLU A 13 11.11 -1.25 -12.79
C GLU A 13 9.72 -1.30 -13.43
N GLU A 14 9.11 -2.48 -13.54
CA GLU A 14 7.75 -2.61 -14.08
C GLU A 14 6.70 -1.93 -13.21
N LEU A 15 6.81 -2.06 -11.88
CA LEU A 15 5.93 -1.38 -10.94
C LEU A 15 6.10 0.16 -11.02
N ALA A 16 7.35 0.62 -11.04
CA ALA A 16 7.70 2.03 -11.17
C ALA A 16 7.18 2.61 -12.48
N GLU A 17 7.39 1.94 -13.61
CA GLU A 17 6.91 2.38 -14.91
C GLU A 17 5.38 2.40 -14.98
N SER A 18 4.71 1.38 -14.42
CA SER A 18 3.25 1.33 -14.37
C SER A 18 2.67 2.51 -13.58
N PHE A 19 3.29 2.84 -12.45
CA PHE A 19 2.85 3.96 -11.63
C PHE A 19 3.20 5.32 -12.25
N ALA A 20 4.39 5.46 -12.80
CA ALA A 20 4.82 6.65 -13.54
C ALA A 20 3.88 6.95 -14.70
N HIS A 21 3.49 5.94 -15.48
CA HIS A 21 2.54 6.09 -16.58
C HIS A 21 1.16 6.59 -16.09
N ILE A 22 0.67 6.06 -14.97
CA ILE A 22 -0.58 6.53 -14.36
C ILE A 22 -0.48 7.98 -13.92
N LEU A 23 0.64 8.36 -13.31
CA LEU A 23 0.91 9.74 -12.90
C LEU A 23 1.01 10.69 -14.11
N GLU A 24 1.56 10.24 -15.24
CA GLU A 24 1.59 11.02 -16.48
C GLU A 24 0.20 11.19 -17.11
N GLU A 25 -0.62 10.13 -17.14
CA GLU A 25 -1.95 10.17 -17.73
C GLU A 25 -2.96 10.96 -16.87
N LYS A 26 -2.93 10.74 -15.55
CA LYS A 26 -3.95 11.27 -14.63
C LYS A 26 -3.46 12.44 -13.78
N GLY A 27 -2.16 12.72 -13.72
CA GLY A 27 -1.60 13.67 -12.76
C GLY A 27 -1.96 13.30 -11.32
N LEU A 28 -2.07 14.30 -10.44
CA LEU A 28 -2.68 14.13 -9.11
C LEU A 28 -4.21 13.91 -9.15
N SER A 29 -4.84 13.92 -10.33
CA SER A 29 -6.21 13.42 -10.44
C SER A 29 -6.25 11.89 -10.46
N TRP A 30 -5.09 11.22 -10.30
CA TRP A 30 -5.06 9.81 -9.97
C TRP A 30 -5.84 9.58 -8.66
N LYS A 31 -7.07 9.13 -8.83
CA LYS A 31 -7.95 8.73 -7.75
C LYS A 31 -8.00 7.22 -7.74
N LYS A 32 -8.11 6.64 -6.55
CA LYS A 32 -8.53 5.26 -6.38
C LYS A 32 -9.95 5.10 -6.94
N GLU A 33 -10.08 4.81 -8.23
CA GLU A 33 -11.38 4.73 -8.93
C GLU A 33 -12.08 3.38 -8.79
N TRP A 34 -11.50 2.39 -8.08
CA TRP A 34 -12.17 1.11 -7.86
C TRP A 34 -13.09 1.15 -6.63
N LYS A 35 -14.39 1.29 -6.87
CA LYS A 35 -15.43 0.87 -5.92
C LYS A 35 -15.64 -0.64 -6.07
N GLY A 36 -14.84 -1.42 -5.35
CA GLY A 36 -15.20 -2.80 -5.12
C GLY A 36 -16.42 -2.84 -4.20
N ALA A 37 -17.40 -3.70 -4.47
CA ALA A 37 -18.56 -3.95 -3.61
C ALA A 37 -18.21 -4.59 -2.23
N GLY A 38 -17.04 -4.26 -1.71
CA GLY A 38 -16.49 -4.65 -0.42
C GLY A 38 -15.34 -3.76 0.06
N GLY A 39 -15.12 -2.57 -0.52
CA GLY A 39 -14.27 -1.49 0.03
C GLY A 39 -12.84 -1.84 0.46
N GLY A 40 -12.31 -3.01 0.10
CA GLY A 40 -11.13 -3.60 0.73
C GLY A 40 -9.88 -3.57 -0.14
N ALA A 41 -8.72 -3.54 0.52
CA ALA A 41 -7.42 -3.88 -0.08
C ALA A 41 -7.50 -5.21 -0.84
N PRO A 42 -6.74 -5.40 -1.94
CA PRO A 42 -6.76 -6.65 -2.69
C PRO A 42 -6.42 -7.82 -1.76
N PHE A 43 -7.08 -8.95 -1.96
CA PHE A 43 -6.88 -10.14 -1.11
C PHE A 43 -7.00 -11.44 -1.89
N ASN A 44 -6.44 -12.53 -1.34
CA ASN A 44 -6.50 -13.83 -1.98
C ASN A 44 -7.91 -14.42 -1.92
N ALA A 45 -8.45 -14.84 -3.06
CA ALA A 45 -9.82 -15.34 -3.20
C ALA A 45 -10.13 -16.56 -2.30
N VAL A 46 -9.10 -17.38 -2.03
CA VAL A 46 -9.23 -18.64 -1.28
C VAL A 46 -8.89 -18.42 0.19
N THR A 47 -7.69 -17.92 0.50
CA THR A 47 -7.21 -17.80 1.88
C THR A 47 -7.78 -16.59 2.62
N ARG A 48 -8.40 -15.65 1.88
CA ARG A 48 -8.86 -14.35 2.38
C ARG A 48 -7.77 -13.44 2.95
N ALA A 49 -6.50 -13.84 2.83
CA ALA A 49 -5.37 -13.02 3.26
C ALA A 49 -5.25 -11.77 2.38
N LYS A 50 -5.21 -10.60 3.01
CA LYS A 50 -4.95 -9.31 2.34
C LYS A 50 -3.51 -9.30 1.81
N TYR A 51 -3.33 -8.80 0.59
CA TYR A 51 -2.00 -8.47 0.09
C TYR A 51 -1.46 -7.25 0.83
N LYS A 52 -0.13 -7.12 0.81
CA LYS A 52 0.62 -6.05 1.48
C LYS A 52 1.67 -5.45 0.55
N GLY A 53 2.08 -4.23 0.84
CA GLY A 53 3.23 -3.54 0.28
C GLY A 53 3.12 -3.40 -1.24
N CYS A 54 4.22 -3.70 -1.91
CA CYS A 54 4.28 -3.68 -3.37
C CYS A 54 3.21 -4.57 -4.02
N ASN A 55 2.86 -5.71 -3.40
CA ASN A 55 1.80 -6.56 -3.94
C ASN A 55 0.43 -5.90 -3.83
N ALA A 56 0.11 -5.30 -2.67
CA ALA A 56 -1.16 -4.58 -2.52
C ALA A 56 -1.25 -3.45 -3.55
N PHE A 57 -0.19 -2.65 -3.65
CA PHE A 57 -0.12 -1.52 -4.56
C PHE A 57 -0.20 -1.95 -6.03
N GLN A 58 0.61 -2.93 -6.47
CA GLN A 58 0.60 -3.44 -7.85
C GLN A 58 -0.77 -3.99 -8.26
N LEU A 59 -1.41 -4.78 -7.40
CA LEU A 59 -2.74 -5.35 -7.69
C LEU A 59 -3.81 -4.26 -7.73
N SER A 60 -3.68 -3.26 -6.87
CA SER A 60 -4.52 -2.07 -6.88
C SER A 60 -4.38 -1.29 -8.20
N LEU A 61 -3.16 -0.96 -8.64
CA LEU A 61 -2.92 -0.30 -9.92
C LEU A 61 -3.46 -1.13 -11.10
N ALA A 62 -3.20 -2.43 -11.10
CA ALA A 62 -3.71 -3.34 -12.14
C ALA A 62 -5.24 -3.36 -12.17
N GLY A 63 -5.89 -3.31 -11.00
CA GLY A 63 -7.34 -3.21 -10.88
C GLY A 63 -7.89 -1.93 -11.51
N MET A 64 -7.25 -0.77 -11.28
CA MET A 64 -7.64 0.50 -11.90
C MET A 64 -7.50 0.46 -13.42
N LEU A 65 -6.30 0.11 -13.90
CA LEU A 65 -5.99 0.13 -15.33
C LEU A 65 -6.91 -0.80 -16.14
N LYS A 66 -7.33 -1.92 -15.54
CA LYS A 66 -8.20 -2.91 -16.17
C LYS A 66 -9.68 -2.75 -15.82
N GLY A 67 -10.04 -1.78 -14.98
CA GLY A 67 -11.42 -1.55 -14.55
C GLY A 67 -12.02 -2.70 -13.74
N PHE A 68 -11.21 -3.42 -12.96
CA PHE A 68 -11.68 -4.52 -12.12
C PHE A 68 -12.47 -4.00 -10.91
N SER A 69 -13.65 -4.59 -10.70
CA SER A 69 -14.55 -4.27 -9.58
C SER A 69 -14.51 -5.29 -8.44
N ASP A 70 -13.79 -6.40 -8.59
CA ASP A 70 -13.63 -7.41 -7.55
C ASP A 70 -12.22 -7.33 -6.93
N PRO A 71 -12.07 -7.18 -5.61
CA PRO A 71 -10.77 -7.11 -4.95
C PRO A 71 -10.09 -8.48 -4.80
N ARG A 72 -10.74 -9.58 -5.18
CA ARG A 72 -10.20 -10.94 -5.04
C ARG A 72 -9.23 -11.28 -6.15
N TRP A 73 -8.12 -11.90 -5.78
CA TRP A 73 -7.11 -12.43 -6.70
C TRP A 73 -6.81 -13.90 -6.40
N ALA A 74 -6.62 -14.71 -7.44
CA ALA A 74 -6.31 -16.14 -7.29
C ALA A 74 -5.14 -16.55 -8.19
N THR A 75 -4.35 -17.52 -7.74
CA THR A 75 -3.31 -18.15 -8.59
C THR A 75 -3.95 -19.14 -9.57
N MET A 76 -3.26 -19.47 -10.66
CA MET A 76 -3.75 -20.49 -11.61
C MET A 76 -4.01 -21.84 -10.93
N VAL A 77 -3.18 -22.22 -9.95
CA VAL A 77 -3.35 -23.47 -9.18
C VAL A 77 -4.63 -23.43 -8.34
N GLN A 78 -4.98 -22.26 -7.78
CA GLN A 78 -6.22 -22.06 -7.05
C GLN A 78 -7.45 -22.06 -7.96
N ILE A 79 -7.32 -21.60 -9.20
CA ILE A 79 -8.42 -21.58 -10.18
C ILE A 79 -8.71 -22.97 -10.74
N ILE A 80 -7.65 -23.74 -11.07
CA ILE A 80 -7.82 -25.10 -11.60
C ILE A 80 -8.36 -26.04 -10.51
N ASP A 81 -7.89 -25.87 -9.28
CA ASP A 81 -8.28 -26.62 -8.09
C ASP A 81 -8.43 -28.13 -8.31
N VAL A 82 -7.36 -28.77 -8.79
CA VAL A 82 -7.33 -30.22 -9.01
C VAL A 82 -7.67 -30.95 -7.71
N GLY A 83 -8.82 -31.62 -7.68
CA GLY A 83 -9.31 -32.36 -6.52
C GLY A 83 -10.24 -31.58 -5.58
N GLY A 84 -10.62 -30.34 -5.91
CA GLY A 84 -11.59 -29.56 -5.12
C GLY A 84 -11.07 -29.15 -3.74
N LYS A 85 -9.77 -28.89 -3.63
CA LYS A 85 -9.09 -28.56 -2.37
C LYS A 85 -9.36 -27.13 -1.91
N TYR A 86 -9.42 -26.19 -2.84
CA TYR A 86 -9.45 -24.74 -2.56
C TYR A 86 -10.87 -24.17 -2.54
N HIS A 87 -11.75 -24.65 -3.42
CA HIS A 87 -13.13 -24.20 -3.50
C HIS A 87 -14.07 -25.41 -3.72
N PRO A 88 -14.25 -26.25 -2.69
CA PRO A 88 -15.08 -27.44 -2.78
C PRO A 88 -16.51 -27.08 -3.16
N GLY A 89 -17.00 -27.65 -4.27
CA GLY A 89 -18.35 -27.41 -4.77
C GLY A 89 -18.47 -26.26 -5.79
N GLU A 90 -17.43 -25.46 -5.99
CA GLU A 90 -17.37 -24.46 -7.06
C GLU A 90 -16.47 -24.95 -8.20
N LYS A 91 -16.75 -24.49 -9.43
CA LYS A 91 -15.96 -24.81 -10.61
C LYS A 91 -15.48 -23.53 -11.28
N TRP A 92 -14.26 -23.14 -10.96
CA TRP A 92 -13.67 -21.91 -11.48
C TRP A 92 -13.02 -22.14 -12.85
N HIS A 93 -13.19 -21.18 -13.74
CA HIS A 93 -12.55 -21.19 -15.06
C HIS A 93 -12.03 -19.79 -15.37
N LEU A 94 -10.75 -19.70 -15.75
CA LEU A 94 -10.19 -18.43 -16.19
C LEU A 94 -10.69 -18.11 -17.61
N LYS A 95 -11.18 -16.89 -17.84
CA LYS A 95 -11.59 -16.44 -19.16
C LYS A 95 -10.42 -16.49 -20.15
N LYS A 96 -10.71 -16.87 -21.40
CA LYS A 96 -9.69 -16.92 -22.45
C LYS A 96 -9.18 -15.50 -22.73
N GLY A 97 -7.85 -15.32 -22.70
CA GLY A 97 -7.20 -14.04 -22.96
C GLY A 97 -6.97 -13.19 -21.70
N SER A 98 -7.36 -13.66 -20.52
CA SER A 98 -7.04 -13.00 -19.26
C SER A 98 -5.54 -12.88 -19.05
N GLU A 99 -5.11 -11.68 -18.64
CA GLU A 99 -3.71 -11.37 -18.38
C GLU A 99 -3.39 -11.48 -16.88
N ALA A 100 -2.33 -12.20 -16.55
CA ALA A 100 -1.82 -12.28 -15.20
C ALA A 100 -1.29 -10.93 -14.70
N THR A 101 -1.37 -10.72 -13.38
CA THR A 101 -0.57 -9.72 -12.67
C THR A 101 0.38 -10.47 -11.74
N TYR A 102 1.64 -10.03 -11.65
CA TYR A 102 2.64 -10.73 -10.84
C TYR A 102 2.73 -10.13 -9.45
N VAL A 103 2.79 -11.02 -8.45
CA VAL A 103 3.10 -10.68 -7.06
C VAL A 103 4.44 -11.28 -6.66
N GLU A 104 5.20 -10.53 -5.86
CA GLU A 104 6.50 -10.90 -5.32
C GLU A 104 6.33 -11.62 -3.98
N TYR A 105 6.95 -12.79 -3.83
CA TYR A 105 7.04 -13.47 -2.54
C TYR A 105 8.50 -13.77 -2.19
N TRP A 106 8.93 -13.25 -1.04
CA TRP A 106 10.21 -13.56 -0.44
C TRP A 106 10.12 -14.82 0.42
N TYR A 107 11.13 -15.67 0.32
CA TYR A 107 11.22 -16.90 1.08
C TYR A 107 12.68 -17.24 1.41
N PRO A 108 12.95 -17.86 2.57
CA PRO A 108 14.25 -18.42 2.90
C PRO A 108 14.58 -19.60 1.97
N TYR A 109 15.79 -19.62 1.45
CA TYR A 109 16.32 -20.71 0.64
C TYR A 109 17.50 -21.36 1.35
N ASP A 110 17.36 -22.65 1.64
CA ASP A 110 18.40 -23.45 2.28
C ASP A 110 19.53 -23.74 1.29
N LEU A 111 20.73 -23.21 1.56
CA LEU A 111 21.90 -23.38 0.68
C LEU A 111 22.47 -24.80 0.74
N LYS A 112 22.33 -25.49 1.87
CA LYS A 112 22.82 -26.86 2.05
C LYS A 112 21.88 -27.87 1.39
N GLN A 113 20.58 -27.75 1.68
CA GLN A 113 19.57 -28.69 1.15
C GLN A 113 19.04 -28.29 -0.23
N LYS A 114 19.39 -27.10 -0.73
CA LYS A 114 18.97 -26.56 -2.03
C LYS A 114 17.44 -26.53 -2.21
N LYS A 115 16.72 -26.15 -1.16
CA LYS A 115 15.25 -26.12 -1.13
C LYS A 115 14.72 -24.80 -0.58
N ALA A 116 13.58 -24.36 -1.11
CA ALA A 116 12.81 -23.27 -0.54
C ALA A 116 12.14 -23.72 0.77
N LEU A 117 12.06 -22.81 1.73
CA LEU A 117 11.40 -23.02 3.02
C LEU A 117 10.25 -22.02 3.17
N THR A 118 9.24 -22.40 3.97
CA THR A 118 8.37 -21.39 4.60
C THR A 118 9.14 -20.67 5.72
N TRP A 119 8.62 -19.53 6.17
CA TRP A 119 9.19 -18.83 7.32
C TRP A 119 9.15 -19.69 8.58
N ASP A 120 8.02 -20.37 8.84
CA ASP A 120 7.92 -21.33 9.96
C ASP A 120 9.01 -22.41 9.91
N GLN A 121 9.26 -22.98 8.72
CA GLN A 121 10.32 -23.99 8.54
C GLN A 121 11.72 -23.43 8.75
N TYR A 122 11.94 -22.17 8.38
CA TYR A 122 13.20 -21.48 8.61
C TYR A 122 13.45 -21.24 10.10
N ASP A 123 12.44 -20.75 10.83
CA ASP A 123 12.52 -20.54 12.29
C ASP A 123 12.78 -21.86 13.03
N ASP A 124 12.13 -22.93 12.59
CA ASP A 124 12.32 -24.29 13.06
C ASP A 124 13.76 -24.80 12.86
N GLU A 125 14.38 -24.48 11.73
CA GLU A 125 15.77 -24.85 11.43
C GLU A 125 16.75 -24.05 12.30
N LEU A 126 16.51 -22.76 12.53
CA LEU A 126 17.31 -21.95 13.44
C LEU A 126 17.21 -22.45 14.88
N ALA A 127 16.01 -22.80 15.34
CA ALA A 127 15.78 -23.40 16.66
C ALA A 127 16.52 -24.73 16.84
N ARG A 128 16.77 -25.47 15.75
CA ARG A 128 17.60 -26.69 15.71
C ARG A 128 19.11 -26.42 15.62
N GLY A 129 19.54 -25.16 15.73
CA GLY A 129 20.94 -24.75 15.80
C GLY A 129 21.60 -24.49 14.44
N ARG A 130 20.83 -24.42 13.34
CA ARG A 130 21.35 -23.93 12.05
C ARG A 130 21.69 -22.44 12.17
N LYS A 131 22.72 -22.00 11.46
CA LYS A 131 23.11 -20.58 11.39
C LYS A 131 22.38 -19.87 10.25
N GLU A 132 22.01 -18.61 10.45
CA GLU A 132 21.38 -17.77 9.42
C GLU A 132 22.21 -17.71 8.12
N THR A 133 23.54 -17.74 8.22
CA THR A 133 24.48 -17.75 7.08
C THR A 133 24.31 -18.97 6.15
N GLU A 134 23.60 -20.00 6.60
CA GLU A 134 23.32 -21.21 5.80
C GLU A 134 22.06 -21.05 4.93
N PHE A 135 21.43 -19.89 4.98
CA PHE A 135 20.25 -19.53 4.20
C PHE A 135 20.52 -18.26 3.41
N LYS A 136 19.77 -18.09 2.32
CA LYS A 136 19.67 -16.81 1.62
C LYS A 136 18.21 -16.45 1.44
N LEU A 137 17.92 -15.16 1.47
CA LEU A 137 16.62 -14.66 1.07
C LEU A 137 16.50 -14.73 -0.46
N SER A 138 15.45 -15.37 -0.95
CA SER A 138 15.17 -15.52 -2.38
C SER A 138 13.74 -15.07 -2.68
N THR A 139 13.49 -14.69 -3.92
CA THR A 139 12.18 -14.19 -4.36
C THR A 139 11.59 -15.05 -5.46
N ARG A 140 10.27 -15.06 -5.57
CA ARG A 140 9.53 -15.64 -6.70
C ARG A 140 8.41 -14.69 -7.12
N TYR A 141 8.21 -14.61 -8.42
CA TYR A 141 7.08 -13.91 -9.02
C TYR A 141 5.99 -14.91 -9.36
N THR A 142 4.84 -14.75 -8.70
CA THR A 142 3.69 -15.65 -8.85
C THR A 142 2.60 -14.93 -9.64
N PRO A 143 2.11 -15.51 -10.75
CA PRO A 143 1.00 -14.94 -11.48
C PRO A 143 -0.31 -15.13 -10.70
N VAL A 144 -1.06 -14.04 -10.57
CA VAL A 144 -2.41 -14.02 -10.04
C VAL A 144 -3.37 -13.36 -11.03
N PHE A 145 -4.63 -13.76 -10.95
CA PHE A 145 -5.72 -13.28 -11.81
C PHE A 145 -6.83 -12.72 -10.93
N ASN A 146 -7.43 -11.63 -11.38
CA ASN A 146 -8.52 -11.00 -10.68
C ASN A 146 -9.81 -11.84 -10.81
N ALA A 147 -10.66 -11.82 -9.80
CA ALA A 147 -11.94 -12.54 -9.84
C ALA A 147 -12.91 -12.05 -10.93
N CYS A 148 -12.80 -10.82 -11.43
CA CYS A 148 -13.53 -10.36 -12.61
C CYS A 148 -13.27 -11.24 -13.85
N ASP A 149 -12.11 -11.91 -13.90
CA ASP A 149 -11.67 -12.78 -14.99
C ASP A 149 -11.92 -14.27 -14.72
N ILE A 150 -12.53 -14.62 -13.58
CA ILE A 150 -12.78 -15.99 -13.17
C ILE A 150 -14.28 -16.28 -13.27
N GLU A 151 -14.66 -17.19 -14.15
CA GLU A 151 -16.03 -17.70 -14.26
C GLU A 151 -16.29 -18.75 -13.18
N GLY A 152 -17.51 -18.79 -12.63
CA GLY A 152 -17.93 -19.79 -11.65
C GLY A 152 -17.49 -19.49 -10.20
N ILE A 153 -16.77 -18.40 -9.96
CA ILE A 153 -16.55 -17.89 -8.60
C ILE A 153 -17.84 -17.30 -8.04
N SER A 154 -18.18 -17.65 -6.81
CA SER A 154 -19.33 -17.06 -6.13
C SER A 154 -19.22 -15.53 -6.05
N PRO A 155 -20.33 -14.78 -6.15
CA PRO A 155 -20.33 -13.34 -5.98
C PRO A 155 -19.65 -12.92 -4.68
N LEU A 156 -19.00 -11.76 -4.69
CA LEU A 156 -18.46 -11.20 -3.46
C LEU A 156 -19.62 -10.98 -2.48
N PRO A 157 -19.56 -11.54 -1.26
CA PRO A 157 -20.59 -11.29 -0.26
C PRO A 157 -20.67 -9.79 -0.01
N GLN A 158 -21.87 -9.23 -0.07
CA GLN A 158 -22.12 -7.86 0.36
C GLN A 158 -21.94 -7.81 1.87
N ILE A 159 -20.75 -7.41 2.33
CA ILE A 159 -20.52 -7.17 3.74
C ILE A 159 -21.05 -5.76 4.02
N ASN A 160 -22.20 -5.68 4.70
CA ASN A 160 -22.65 -4.44 5.33
C ASN A 160 -21.73 -4.15 6.51
N ASN A 161 -20.48 -3.77 6.24
CA ASN A 161 -19.71 -3.05 7.25
C ASN A 161 -20.43 -1.71 7.44
N PRO A 162 -20.69 -1.27 8.68
CA PRO A 162 -21.05 0.13 8.86
C PRO A 162 -19.93 0.93 8.22
N GLU A 163 -20.25 1.73 7.21
CA GLU A 163 -19.30 2.69 6.66
C GLU A 163 -18.90 3.59 7.83
N VAL A 164 -17.69 3.39 8.36
CA VAL A 164 -17.10 4.35 9.28
C VAL A 164 -16.98 5.63 8.47
N SER A 165 -17.76 6.64 8.85
CA SER A 165 -17.71 7.90 8.14
C SER A 165 -16.29 8.46 8.21
N VAL A 166 -15.81 9.06 7.12
CA VAL A 166 -14.47 9.67 7.07
C VAL A 166 -14.31 10.71 8.19
N ASP A 167 -15.40 11.37 8.58
CA ASP A 167 -15.48 12.29 9.71
C ASP A 167 -15.16 11.63 11.06
N GLU A 168 -15.74 10.47 11.31
CA GLU A 168 -15.47 9.67 12.51
C GLU A 168 -14.00 9.21 12.53
N LEU A 169 -13.47 8.83 11.36
CA LEU A 169 -12.07 8.44 11.20
C LEU A 169 -11.14 9.59 11.61
N VAL A 170 -11.33 10.78 11.02
CA VAL A 170 -10.55 12.00 11.33
C VAL A 170 -10.62 12.34 12.82
N THR A 171 -11.83 12.29 13.39
CA THR A 171 -12.06 12.60 14.81
C THR A 171 -11.30 11.63 15.72
N LYS A 172 -11.38 10.32 15.45
CA LYS A 172 -10.66 9.30 16.23
C LYS A 172 -9.15 9.45 16.09
N LEU A 173 -8.66 9.65 14.87
CA LEU A 173 -7.24 9.84 14.59
C LEU A 173 -6.67 11.05 15.31
N SER A 174 -7.27 12.23 15.12
CA SER A 174 -6.82 13.47 15.78
C SER A 174 -6.73 13.29 17.30
N LYS A 175 -7.79 12.72 17.90
CA LYS A 175 -7.84 12.46 19.35
C LYS A 175 -6.80 11.45 19.81
N ASN A 176 -6.73 10.28 19.18
CA ASN A 176 -5.90 9.17 19.66
C ASN A 176 -4.42 9.42 19.35
N MET A 177 -4.10 10.01 18.19
CA MET A 177 -2.74 10.43 17.83
C MET A 177 -2.28 11.67 18.58
N ARG A 178 -3.23 12.39 19.22
CA ARG A 178 -3.02 13.65 19.94
C ARG A 178 -2.48 14.76 19.03
N VAL A 179 -2.97 14.79 17.80
CA VAL A 179 -2.64 15.80 16.79
C VAL A 179 -3.85 16.69 16.62
N GLU A 180 -3.77 17.90 17.16
CA GLU A 180 -4.87 18.86 17.11
C GLU A 180 -5.01 19.45 15.70
N ILE A 181 -6.27 19.57 15.23
CA ILE A 181 -6.60 20.16 13.93
C ILE A 181 -7.18 21.56 14.16
N PHE A 182 -6.47 22.58 13.71
CA PHE A 182 -6.90 23.97 13.74
C PHE A 182 -7.45 24.39 12.37
N ASN A 183 -8.46 25.26 12.38
CA ASN A 183 -9.07 25.82 11.17
C ASN A 183 -8.60 27.26 10.91
N ASP A 184 -7.30 27.49 11.08
CA ASP A 184 -6.61 28.78 10.99
C ASP A 184 -5.55 28.85 9.86
N GLY A 185 -5.49 27.81 9.01
CA GLY A 185 -4.52 27.70 7.90
C GLY A 185 -4.75 28.69 6.75
N GLY A 186 -5.80 29.51 6.82
CA GLY A 186 -6.15 30.48 5.78
C GLY A 186 -6.53 29.79 4.47
N ASN A 187 -5.63 29.84 3.49
CA ASN A 187 -5.79 29.19 2.17
C ASN A 187 -4.92 27.94 2.00
N GLN A 188 -4.25 27.48 3.07
CA GLN A 188 -3.34 26.34 3.02
C GLN A 188 -3.76 25.28 4.05
N ALA A 189 -3.59 24.01 3.66
CA ALA A 189 -3.62 22.86 4.55
C ALA A 189 -2.17 22.38 4.75
N TYR A 190 -1.77 22.11 6.00
CA TYR A 190 -0.46 21.56 6.30
C TYR A 190 -0.38 20.97 7.71
N TYR A 191 0.48 19.98 7.86
CA TYR A 191 1.00 19.50 9.14
C TYR A 191 2.28 20.25 9.54
N SER A 192 2.32 20.74 10.79
CA SER A 192 3.48 21.40 11.39
C SER A 192 4.26 20.44 12.27
N LEU A 193 5.42 19.98 11.79
CA LEU A 193 6.30 19.08 12.53
C LEU A 193 6.77 19.66 13.88
N LYS A 194 6.99 20.98 13.95
CA LYS A 194 7.55 21.65 15.14
C LYS A 194 6.55 21.68 16.31
N SER A 195 5.28 21.91 16.01
CA SER A 195 4.22 22.01 17.02
C SER A 195 3.43 20.72 17.17
N ASP A 196 3.59 19.75 16.28
CA ASP A 196 2.78 18.53 16.19
C ASP A 196 1.28 18.83 16.05
N THR A 197 0.96 19.73 15.11
CA THR A 197 -0.41 20.24 14.89
C THR A 197 -0.73 20.31 13.41
N ILE A 198 -2.01 20.19 13.06
CA ILE A 198 -2.50 20.33 11.69
C ILE A 198 -3.25 21.65 11.59
N HIS A 199 -3.04 22.36 10.48
CA HIS A 199 -3.69 23.63 10.17
C HIS A 199 -4.40 23.50 8.83
N LEU A 200 -5.72 23.69 8.85
CA LEU A 200 -6.58 23.62 7.67
C LEU A 200 -7.25 24.98 7.42
N PRO A 201 -7.68 25.26 6.17
CA PRO A 201 -8.68 26.29 5.91
C PRO A 201 -9.96 26.04 6.70
N LYS A 202 -10.78 27.07 6.84
CA LYS A 202 -12.10 26.89 7.46
C LYS A 202 -12.94 25.87 6.68
N PRO A 203 -13.78 25.05 7.34
CA PRO A 203 -14.62 24.06 6.65
C PRO A 203 -15.50 24.65 5.55
N GLU A 204 -15.95 25.90 5.71
CA GLU A 204 -16.75 26.65 4.72
C GLU A 204 -16.01 26.96 3.41
N ASN A 205 -14.67 26.88 3.39
CA ASN A 205 -13.86 27.07 2.19
C ASN A 205 -13.71 25.79 1.36
N PHE A 206 -14.17 24.64 1.86
CA PHE A 206 -14.14 23.38 1.13
C PHE A 206 -15.44 23.16 0.36
N THR A 207 -15.34 22.51 -0.80
CA THR A 207 -16.48 22.20 -1.66
C THR A 207 -17.44 21.16 -1.06
N SER A 208 -16.95 20.37 -0.09
CA SER A 208 -17.75 19.38 0.63
C SER A 208 -17.08 18.98 1.95
N THR A 209 -17.86 18.39 2.86
CA THR A 209 -17.35 17.71 4.06
C THR A 209 -16.35 16.61 3.71
N TYR A 210 -16.55 15.94 2.57
CA TYR A 210 -15.63 14.93 2.07
C TYR A 210 -14.26 15.52 1.73
N ALA A 211 -14.22 16.62 0.98
CA ALA A 211 -12.99 17.31 0.63
C ALA A 211 -12.21 17.78 1.87
N TYR A 212 -12.92 18.31 2.87
CA TYR A 212 -12.32 18.68 4.16
C TYR A 212 -11.70 17.45 4.85
N ASN A 213 -12.47 16.37 5.04
CA ASN A 213 -12.01 15.20 5.78
C ASN A 213 -10.91 14.43 5.04
N ALA A 214 -10.96 14.39 3.71
CA ALA A 214 -9.88 13.88 2.88
C ALA A 214 -8.57 14.65 3.09
N THR A 215 -8.64 15.99 3.06
CA THR A 215 -7.48 16.86 3.32
C THR A 215 -6.95 16.65 4.74
N ALA A 216 -7.83 16.58 5.73
CA ALA A 216 -7.44 16.29 7.11
C ALA A 216 -6.71 14.94 7.26
N LEU A 217 -7.14 13.92 6.51
CA LEU A 217 -6.49 12.60 6.52
C LEU A 217 -5.11 12.61 5.87
N HIS A 218 -4.94 13.38 4.79
CA HIS A 218 -3.62 13.60 4.19
C HIS A 218 -2.64 14.19 5.21
N GLU A 219 -3.06 15.26 5.91
CA GLU A 219 -2.23 15.89 6.94
C GLU A 219 -2.02 14.99 8.17
N LEU A 220 -3.01 14.16 8.52
CA LEU A 220 -2.84 13.14 9.55
C LEU A 220 -1.84 12.07 9.12
N SER A 221 -1.78 11.71 7.83
CA SER A 221 -0.77 10.81 7.29
C SER A 221 0.64 11.39 7.45
N HIS A 222 0.83 12.66 7.11
CA HIS A 222 2.07 13.37 7.41
C HIS A 222 2.38 13.31 8.91
N SER A 223 1.41 13.59 9.77
CA SER A 223 1.68 13.57 11.20
C SER A 223 2.27 12.22 11.66
N THR A 224 1.90 11.07 11.08
CA THR A 224 2.47 9.76 11.48
C THR A 224 4.01 9.70 11.42
N GLY A 225 4.68 10.52 10.62
CA GLY A 225 6.14 10.56 10.52
C GLY A 225 6.86 11.28 11.66
N HIS A 226 6.15 11.94 12.59
CA HIS A 226 6.76 12.62 13.75
C HIS A 226 7.67 11.70 14.59
N PRO A 227 8.72 12.23 15.26
CA PRO A 227 9.65 11.43 16.06
C PRO A 227 9.03 10.59 17.19
N SER A 228 7.87 10.98 17.70
CA SER A 228 7.15 10.21 18.72
C SER A 228 6.25 9.10 18.16
N ARG A 229 6.19 8.95 16.83
CA ARG A 229 5.33 8.00 16.09
C ARG A 229 6.20 7.09 15.23
N LEU A 230 6.12 7.18 13.91
CA LEU A 230 6.91 6.35 12.99
C LEU A 230 8.31 6.92 12.72
N ASN A 231 8.60 8.14 13.18
CA ASN A 231 9.92 8.78 13.09
C ASN A 231 10.51 8.70 11.67
N ARG A 232 9.69 9.03 10.67
CA ARG A 232 10.15 9.15 9.28
C ARG A 232 10.94 10.44 9.12
N PRO A 233 11.93 10.48 8.19
CA PRO A 233 12.61 11.73 7.87
C PRO A 233 11.62 12.72 7.25
N GLN A 234 11.23 13.73 8.02
CA GLN A 234 10.37 14.83 7.57
C GLN A 234 11.18 16.11 7.59
N GLY A 235 11.71 16.46 6.42
CA GLY A 235 12.60 17.59 6.24
C GLY A 235 12.58 18.10 4.80
N GLY A 236 13.47 19.05 4.52
CA GLY A 236 13.47 19.74 3.24
C GLY A 236 12.49 20.92 3.20
N PHE A 237 12.67 21.75 2.19
CA PHE A 237 11.74 22.84 1.88
C PHE A 237 10.82 22.42 0.74
N PHE A 238 9.73 23.15 0.56
CA PHE A 238 8.78 22.93 -0.54
C PHE A 238 9.52 22.80 -1.89
N GLY A 239 9.35 21.65 -2.54
CA GLY A 239 10.01 21.29 -3.81
C GLY A 239 11.39 20.64 -3.73
N SER A 240 11.86 20.25 -2.54
CA SER A 240 13.01 19.35 -2.37
C SER A 240 12.63 17.87 -2.61
N GLU A 241 13.64 17.01 -2.85
CA GLU A 241 13.47 15.55 -3.00
C GLU A 241 12.89 14.93 -1.71
N GLU A 242 13.32 15.41 -0.54
CA GLU A 242 12.81 14.94 0.75
C GLU A 242 11.35 15.30 0.97
N TYR A 243 10.94 16.52 0.60
CA TYR A 243 9.54 16.94 0.66
C TYR A 243 8.68 16.13 -0.30
N ALA A 244 9.14 15.95 -1.54
CA ALA A 244 8.49 15.14 -2.57
C ALA A 244 8.26 13.69 -2.12
N TYR A 245 9.24 13.07 -1.48
CA TYR A 245 9.13 11.72 -0.95
C TYR A 245 8.02 11.60 0.10
N GLU A 246 7.93 12.54 1.05
CA GLU A 246 6.94 12.48 2.13
C GLU A 246 5.51 12.76 1.62
N GLU A 247 5.33 13.63 0.62
CA GLU A 247 4.05 13.79 -0.08
C GLU A 247 3.62 12.50 -0.78
N LEU A 248 4.55 11.82 -1.48
CA LEU A 248 4.26 10.52 -2.09
C LEU A 248 3.83 9.48 -1.05
N VAL A 249 4.47 9.46 0.13
CA VAL A 249 4.08 8.60 1.24
C VAL A 249 2.65 8.90 1.71
N ALA A 250 2.28 10.16 1.89
CA ALA A 250 0.95 10.57 2.34
C ALA A 250 -0.15 10.23 1.30
N GLU A 251 0.13 10.42 0.02
CA GLU A 251 -0.76 10.07 -1.09
C GLU A 251 -1.03 8.55 -1.17
N ILE A 252 0.03 7.73 -1.11
CA ILE A 252 -0.11 6.26 -1.12
C ILE A 252 -0.82 5.79 0.16
N CYS A 253 -0.57 6.42 1.30
CA CYS A 253 -1.23 6.09 2.57
C CYS A 253 -2.75 6.28 2.46
N SER A 254 -3.20 7.40 1.92
CA SER A 254 -4.62 7.67 1.69
C SER A 254 -5.28 6.59 0.81
N CYS A 255 -4.54 6.10 -0.19
CA CYS A 255 -5.00 5.00 -1.05
C CYS A 255 -5.14 3.66 -0.32
N PHE A 256 -4.22 3.35 0.60
CA PHE A 256 -4.33 2.17 1.45
C PHE A 256 -5.49 2.25 2.43
N MET A 257 -5.74 3.43 3.02
CA MET A 257 -6.91 3.67 3.87
C MET A 257 -8.23 3.69 3.10
N GLY A 258 -8.18 3.73 1.77
CA GLY A 258 -9.37 3.69 0.91
C GLY A 258 -10.18 4.97 0.94
N VAL A 259 -9.55 6.08 1.29
CA VAL A 259 -10.13 7.42 1.17
C VAL A 259 -9.67 8.01 -0.15
N GLU A 260 -10.61 8.46 -0.96
CA GLU A 260 -10.31 9.23 -2.17
C GLU A 260 -9.97 10.65 -1.72
N LEU A 261 -8.79 11.15 -2.08
CA LEU A 261 -8.50 12.56 -1.90
C LEU A 261 -9.28 13.35 -2.96
N GLY A 262 -10.44 13.86 -2.55
CA GLY A 262 -11.40 14.59 -3.38
C GLY A 262 -11.34 16.10 -3.19
N ALA A 263 -10.25 16.65 -2.66
CA ALA A 263 -10.10 18.08 -2.58
C ALA A 263 -9.87 18.64 -3.99
N GLU A 264 -10.72 19.58 -4.40
CA GLU A 264 -10.35 20.51 -5.46
C GLU A 264 -9.17 21.33 -4.91
N ALA A 265 -7.96 20.82 -5.13
CA ALA A 265 -6.74 21.59 -5.01
C ALA A 265 -6.94 22.91 -5.76
N SER A 266 -6.62 24.04 -5.14
CA SER A 266 -6.70 25.32 -5.85
C SER A 266 -5.89 25.23 -7.15
N PRO A 267 -6.22 25.98 -8.22
CA PRO A 267 -5.45 25.94 -9.47
C PRO A 267 -3.94 26.13 -9.26
N GLU A 268 -3.55 26.95 -8.29
CA GLU A 268 -2.17 27.17 -7.87
C GLU A 268 -1.56 25.95 -7.14
N HIS A 269 -2.34 25.27 -6.30
CA HIS A 269 -1.94 23.98 -5.71
C HIS A 269 -1.77 22.93 -6.81
N ILE A 270 -2.71 22.80 -7.76
CA ILE A 270 -2.63 21.89 -8.91
C ILE A 270 -1.42 22.17 -9.81
N GLU A 271 -1.11 23.44 -10.09
CA GLU A 271 0.05 23.80 -10.92
C GLU A 271 1.38 23.51 -10.23
N ASN A 272 1.52 23.86 -8.95
CA ASN A 272 2.69 23.48 -8.17
C ASN A 272 2.84 21.95 -8.10
N HIS A 273 1.72 21.24 -7.97
CA HIS A 273 1.63 19.79 -7.97
C HIS A 273 1.97 19.10 -9.28
N LYS A 274 1.65 19.70 -10.43
CA LYS A 274 2.07 19.14 -11.73
C LYS A 274 3.59 19.12 -11.89
N ALA A 275 4.28 20.14 -11.38
CA ALA A 275 5.74 20.14 -11.35
C ALA A 275 6.28 19.00 -10.45
N TYR A 276 5.61 18.71 -9.32
CA TYR A 276 5.95 17.59 -8.44
C TYR A 276 5.72 16.24 -9.09
N VAL A 277 4.54 16.01 -9.69
CA VAL A 277 4.24 14.76 -10.38
C VAL A 277 5.28 14.44 -11.45
N GLN A 278 5.70 15.44 -12.23
CA GLN A 278 6.76 15.25 -13.23
C GLN A 278 8.12 14.94 -12.60
N SER A 279 8.48 15.60 -11.49
CA SER A 279 9.70 15.27 -10.75
C SER A 279 9.64 13.86 -10.15
N TRP A 280 8.49 13.42 -9.63
CA TRP A 280 8.27 12.08 -9.09
C TRP A 280 8.35 11.03 -10.17
N VAL A 281 7.70 11.26 -11.32
CA VAL A 281 7.74 10.36 -12.48
C VAL A 281 9.18 10.08 -12.88
N GLN A 282 10.02 11.13 -12.97
CA GLN A 282 11.42 10.97 -13.30
C GLN A 282 12.18 10.23 -12.19
N GLU A 283 12.00 10.61 -10.94
CA GLU A 283 12.68 9.97 -9.80
C GLU A 283 12.30 8.49 -9.65
N ILE A 284 11.02 8.15 -9.78
CA ILE A 284 10.48 6.80 -9.68
C ILE A 284 11.08 5.91 -10.78
N ARG A 285 11.22 6.45 -12.01
CA ARG A 285 11.86 5.74 -13.13
C ARG A 285 13.36 5.57 -12.92
N ASP A 286 14.05 6.61 -12.46
CA ASP A 286 15.50 6.58 -12.24
C ASP A 286 15.89 5.72 -11.04
N LYS A 287 15.04 5.68 -10.01
CA LYS A 287 15.26 4.96 -8.75
C LYS A 287 14.00 4.20 -8.33
N PRO A 288 13.64 3.06 -8.96
CA PRO A 288 12.46 2.27 -8.58
C PRO A 288 12.41 1.84 -7.10
N ASP A 289 13.57 1.77 -6.46
CA ASP A 289 13.71 1.51 -5.03
C ASP A 289 13.13 2.62 -4.14
N SER A 290 13.08 3.88 -4.60
CA SER A 290 12.44 4.98 -3.84
C SER A 290 10.94 4.75 -3.72
N LEU A 291 10.27 4.34 -4.81
CA LEU A 291 8.86 3.98 -4.80
C LEU A 291 8.58 2.81 -3.84
N VAL A 292 9.42 1.78 -3.85
CA VAL A 292 9.24 0.62 -2.94
C VAL A 292 9.36 1.05 -1.48
N ARG A 293 10.26 1.96 -1.15
CA ARG A 293 10.39 2.53 0.21
C ARG A 293 9.17 3.39 0.56
N ALA A 294 8.72 4.25 -0.35
CA ALA A 294 7.54 5.08 -0.13
C ALA A 294 6.28 4.21 0.10
N ILE A 295 6.09 3.15 -0.68
CA ILE A 295 5.00 2.18 -0.48
C ILE A 295 5.07 1.52 0.90
N LYS A 296 6.27 1.15 1.35
CA LYS A 296 6.46 0.55 2.68
C LYS A 296 6.10 1.53 3.79
N ASP A 297 6.64 2.74 3.72
CA ASP A 297 6.39 3.79 4.71
C ASP A 297 4.91 4.20 4.74
N ALA A 298 4.26 4.27 3.58
CA ALA A 298 2.83 4.56 3.44
C ALA A 298 1.96 3.44 4.04
N GLN A 299 2.35 2.18 3.89
CA GLN A 299 1.62 1.08 4.52
C GLN A 299 1.78 1.12 6.04
N GLU A 300 2.99 1.37 6.56
CA GLU A 300 3.22 1.51 8.00
C GLU A 300 2.40 2.68 8.58
N ALA A 301 2.31 3.80 7.85
CA ALA A 301 1.45 4.92 8.17
C ALA A 301 -0.03 4.52 8.21
N ALA A 302 -0.53 3.85 7.16
CA ALA A 302 -1.92 3.40 7.08
C ALA A 302 -2.29 2.39 8.18
N GLU A 303 -1.43 1.41 8.45
CA GLU A 303 -1.65 0.43 9.53
C GLU A 303 -1.65 1.09 10.91
N TYR A 304 -0.75 2.07 11.13
CA TYR A 304 -0.74 2.85 12.36
C TYR A 304 -2.02 3.68 12.49
N MET A 305 -2.45 4.34 11.43
CA MET A 305 -3.71 5.11 11.41
C MET A 305 -4.92 4.20 11.63
N ASP A 306 -5.00 3.04 10.99
CA ASP A 306 -6.09 2.06 11.22
C ASP A 306 -6.17 1.65 12.70
N TRP A 307 -5.03 1.46 13.36
CA TRP A 307 -5.01 1.17 14.80
C TRP A 307 -5.49 2.37 15.63
N MET A 308 -4.98 3.56 15.34
CA MET A 308 -5.36 4.78 16.05
C MET A 308 -6.82 5.19 15.80
N ALA A 309 -7.38 4.81 14.65
CA ALA A 309 -8.79 4.97 14.32
C ALA A 309 -9.67 3.83 14.85
N GLU A 310 -9.09 2.86 15.56
CA GLU A 310 -9.79 1.68 16.12
C GLU A 310 -10.48 0.82 15.04
N VAL A 311 -9.99 0.88 13.80
CA VAL A 311 -10.41 0.01 12.69
C VAL A 311 -9.83 -1.39 12.87
N ILE A 312 -8.61 -1.46 13.42
CA ILE A 312 -7.96 -2.71 13.84
C ILE A 312 -7.57 -2.64 15.32
N THR A 313 -7.49 -3.80 15.94
CA THR A 313 -7.01 -3.93 17.33
C THR A 313 -5.50 -3.75 17.43
N LYS A 314 -5.01 -3.43 18.63
CA LYS A 314 -3.56 -3.36 18.90
C LYS A 314 -2.85 -4.68 18.60
N ASP A 315 -3.49 -5.81 18.86
CA ASP A 315 -2.90 -7.13 18.59
C ASP A 315 -2.83 -7.41 17.09
N GLU A 316 -3.82 -6.98 16.31
CA GLU A 316 -3.77 -7.02 14.85
C GLU A 316 -2.67 -6.12 14.31
N TYR A 317 -2.57 -4.89 14.82
CA TYR A 317 -1.47 -3.97 14.50
C TYR A 317 -0.10 -4.58 14.80
N ALA A 318 0.10 -5.12 16.00
CA ALA A 318 1.36 -5.76 16.39
C ALA A 318 1.73 -6.95 15.48
N LYS A 319 0.74 -7.73 15.03
CA LYS A 319 0.96 -8.82 14.07
C LYS A 319 1.34 -8.32 12.69
N VAL A 320 0.74 -7.23 12.20
CA VAL A 320 1.05 -6.71 10.87
C VAL A 320 2.38 -5.96 10.84
N SER A 321 2.67 -5.14 11.84
CA SER A 321 3.93 -4.41 11.98
C SER A 321 5.11 -5.33 12.32
N GLY A 322 4.87 -6.37 13.11
CA GLY A 322 5.87 -7.41 13.38
C GLY A 322 6.15 -8.35 12.19
N CYS A 323 5.28 -8.37 11.18
CA CYS A 323 5.49 -9.12 9.94
C CYS A 323 6.37 -8.36 8.92
N ALA A 324 6.76 -7.11 9.20
CA ALA A 324 7.72 -6.32 8.40
C ALA A 324 9.17 -6.84 8.49
N ILE A 325 9.34 -8.15 8.71
CA ILE A 325 10.60 -8.90 8.65
C ILE A 325 11.19 -8.87 7.22
N GLU A 326 10.42 -8.42 6.22
CA GLU A 326 10.94 -8.13 4.87
C GLU A 326 12.06 -7.07 4.86
N ALA A 327 12.21 -6.23 5.91
CA ALA A 327 13.27 -5.21 5.99
C ALA A 327 14.27 -5.38 7.14
N GLU A 328 13.92 -6.05 8.25
CA GLU A 328 14.87 -6.23 9.37
C GLU A 328 15.99 -7.23 9.08
N VAL A 329 15.74 -8.23 8.21
CA VAL A 329 16.78 -9.18 7.78
C VAL A 329 17.84 -8.48 6.91
N GLY A 330 17.49 -7.39 6.23
CA GLY A 330 18.43 -6.55 5.48
C GLY A 330 19.32 -5.70 6.38
N LYS A 331 18.74 -5.05 7.40
CA LYS A 331 19.47 -4.14 8.32
C LYS A 331 20.49 -4.86 9.22
N ARG A 332 20.24 -6.12 9.62
CA ARG A 332 21.23 -6.91 10.37
C ARG A 332 22.49 -7.25 9.56
N ARG A 333 22.38 -7.37 8.23
CA ARG A 333 23.53 -7.66 7.36
C ARG A 333 24.45 -6.47 7.11
N GLU A 334 23.90 -5.26 7.06
CA GLU A 334 24.70 -4.04 6.83
C GLU A 334 25.43 -3.57 8.10
N ALA A 335 24.85 -3.83 9.28
CA ALA A 335 25.47 -3.50 10.57
C ALA A 335 26.59 -4.47 11.00
N GLU A 336 26.66 -5.68 10.42
CA GLU A 336 27.74 -6.66 10.68
C GLU A 336 28.91 -6.57 9.69
N LEU A 337 28.79 -5.73 8.65
CA LEU A 337 29.81 -5.52 7.61
C LEU A 337 30.39 -4.09 7.58
N ALA A 338 29.99 -3.24 8.53
CA ALA A 338 30.63 -1.96 8.86
C ALA A 338 31.37 -2.10 10.19
#